data_AF-K1RL52-F1
#
_entry.id   AF-K1RL52-F1
#
_cell.length_a   1.000
_cell.length_b   1.000
_cell.length_c   1.000
_cell.angle_alpha   90.00
_cell.angle_beta   90.00
_cell.angle_gamma   90.00
#
_symmetry.space_group_name_H-M   'P 1'
#
loop_
_entity.id
_entity.type
_entity.pdbx_description
1 polymer ?
#
loop_
_entity_poly.entity_id
_entity_poly.type
_entity_poly.pdbx_seq_one_letter_code
_entity_poly.pdbx_strand_id
1 'polypeptide(L)'
;MKKFRFLYIAAAALLFAACANEEDGIGNNGPVAATVKADISNNIKTRGTADNDKWTTGDAIGVYVTSAGNTKGTNVKYEYDRYGEFVSANPIYFRDNAEQTFSAYYPYIDDPNNDKFDEDGWLINDWTIDYSNPSNTLLA
;
A
#
# COMPACT_ATOMS: atom_id res chain seq x y z
N MET A 1 -36.04 50.06 37.22
CA MET A 1 -36.72 49.28 36.16
C MET A 1 -35.66 48.57 35.33
N LYS A 2 -35.75 47.23 35.21
CA LYS A 2 -35.20 46.30 34.17
C LYS A 2 -33.70 46.36 33.81
N LYS A 3 -32.91 45.29 33.63
CA LYS A 3 -32.83 43.85 33.98
C LYS A 3 -31.46 43.44 33.38
N PHE A 4 -30.54 42.89 34.17
CA PHE A 4 -29.33 42.23 33.64
C PHE A 4 -29.74 41.04 32.79
N ARG A 5 -29.50 41.06 31.47
CA ARG A 5 -29.44 39.86 30.62
C ARG A 5 -28.55 40.16 29.41
N PHE A 6 -27.87 39.13 28.91
CA PHE A 6 -27.00 39.10 27.72
C PHE A 6 -25.50 39.39 27.95
N LEU A 7 -24.84 38.57 28.78
CA LEU A 7 -23.37 38.44 28.79
C LEU A 7 -22.92 36.97 28.62
N TYR A 8 -23.55 36.20 27.74
CA TYR A 8 -23.14 34.79 27.49
C TYR A 8 -23.39 34.30 26.06
N ILE A 9 -23.21 35.13 25.02
CA ILE A 9 -23.30 34.64 23.63
C ILE A 9 -22.26 35.34 22.73
N ALA A 10 -20.99 35.38 23.16
CA ALA A 10 -19.89 35.83 22.29
C ALA A 10 -18.76 34.80 22.15
N ALA A 11 -18.91 33.60 22.73
CA ALA A 11 -17.88 32.56 22.74
C ALA A 11 -18.23 31.30 21.93
N ALA A 12 -19.37 31.28 21.22
CA ALA A 12 -19.82 30.10 20.45
C ALA A 12 -19.67 30.23 18.93
N ALA A 13 -19.23 31.39 18.41
CA ALA A 13 -19.14 31.62 16.95
C ALA A 13 -17.74 31.33 16.36
N LEU A 14 -16.71 31.08 17.17
CA LEU A 14 -15.35 30.81 16.68
C LEU A 14 -15.03 29.32 16.48
N LEU A 15 -15.98 28.42 16.75
CA LEU A 15 -15.77 26.96 16.60
C LEU A 15 -16.12 26.42 15.20
N PHE A 16 -16.58 27.25 14.26
CA PHE A 16 -16.93 26.80 12.90
C PHE A 16 -15.88 27.07 11.82
N ALA A 17 -14.76 27.75 12.14
CA ALA A 17 -13.72 28.05 11.15
C ALA A 17 -12.59 27.00 11.08
N ALA A 18 -12.69 25.90 11.84
CA ALA A 18 -11.69 24.82 11.82
C ALA A 18 -12.10 23.58 11.00
N CYS A 19 -13.33 23.52 10.49
CA CYS A 19 -13.76 22.50 9.52
C CYS A 19 -13.85 23.06 8.09
N ALA A 20 -12.96 23.98 7.73
CA ALA A 20 -12.81 24.46 6.35
C ALA A 20 -11.37 24.29 5.82
N ASN A 21 -10.54 23.53 6.55
CA ASN A 21 -9.20 23.16 6.14
C ASN A 21 -9.04 21.64 6.02
N GLU A 22 -10.12 20.89 5.81
CA GLU A 22 -9.97 19.82 4.83
C GLU A 22 -9.76 20.53 3.51
N GLU A 23 -8.49 20.65 3.10
CA GLU A 23 -8.17 20.58 1.69
C GLU A 23 -8.93 19.35 1.20
N ASP A 24 -10.09 19.59 0.58
CA ASP A 24 -10.80 18.60 -0.20
C ASP A 24 -9.78 18.17 -1.25
N GLY A 25 -9.08 17.07 -0.93
CA GLY A 25 -7.97 16.52 -1.67
C GLY A 25 -8.46 15.93 -2.98
N ILE A 26 -9.06 16.77 -3.83
CA ILE A 26 -9.52 16.49 -5.19
C ILE A 26 -9.03 17.63 -6.11
N GLY A 27 -7.91 18.27 -5.76
CA GLY A 27 -7.15 19.13 -6.68
C GLY A 27 -6.38 18.35 -7.77
N ASN A 28 -6.28 17.03 -7.66
CA ASN A 28 -5.54 16.20 -8.60
C ASN A 28 -6.51 15.24 -9.33
N ASN A 29 -7.11 15.70 -10.43
CA ASN A 29 -7.88 14.84 -11.34
C ASN A 29 -6.99 13.86 -12.15
N GLY A 30 -5.75 13.65 -11.71
CA GLY A 30 -4.75 12.78 -12.32
C GLY A 30 -4.52 11.52 -11.46
N PRO A 31 -3.96 10.46 -12.04
CA PRO A 31 -3.71 9.22 -11.32
C PRO A 31 -2.82 9.44 -10.08
N VAL A 32 -3.19 8.81 -8.95
CA VAL A 32 -2.42 8.89 -7.69
C VAL A 32 -1.66 7.58 -7.48
N ALA A 33 -0.36 7.64 -7.20
CA ALA A 33 0.45 6.45 -6.98
C ALA A 33 0.06 5.73 -5.67
N ALA A 34 -0.06 4.42 -5.72
CA ALA A 34 -0.31 3.58 -4.55
C ALA A 34 0.93 3.52 -3.67
N THR A 35 0.75 3.89 -2.40
CA THR A 35 1.76 3.72 -1.35
C THR A 35 1.55 2.36 -0.69
N VAL A 36 2.61 1.56 -0.63
CA VAL A 36 2.55 0.21 -0.06
C VAL A 36 3.27 0.21 1.28
N LYS A 37 2.62 -0.37 2.29
CA LYS A 37 3.22 -0.69 3.58
C LYS A 37 2.92 -2.14 3.90
N ALA A 38 3.92 -2.88 4.36
CA ALA A 38 3.78 -4.27 4.72
C ALA A 38 4.42 -4.49 6.10
N ASP A 39 3.74 -5.24 6.95
CA ASP A 39 4.22 -5.66 8.26
C ASP A 39 4.34 -7.18 8.31
N ILE A 40 5.35 -7.68 9.00
CA ILE A 40 5.54 -9.11 9.22
C ILE A 40 4.91 -9.43 10.57
N SER A 41 3.91 -10.32 10.56
CA SER A 41 3.25 -10.70 11.80
C SER A 41 4.22 -11.41 12.76
N ASN A 42 4.26 -10.93 14.00
CA ASN A 42 5.17 -11.41 15.07
C ASN A 42 5.03 -12.91 15.41
N ASN A 43 3.96 -13.57 14.95
CA ASN A 43 3.77 -15.01 15.10
C ASN A 43 4.55 -15.83 14.05
N ILE A 44 5.04 -15.21 12.98
CA ILE A 44 5.92 -15.82 11.97
C ILE A 44 7.36 -15.48 12.34
N LYS A 45 7.91 -16.21 13.32
CA LYS A 45 9.31 -16.05 13.75
C LYS A 45 10.31 -16.85 12.92
N THR A 46 9.82 -17.65 11.98
CA THR A 46 10.63 -18.48 11.11
C THR A 46 10.23 -18.18 9.67
N ARG A 47 11.10 -17.47 8.94
CA ARG A 47 11.02 -17.28 7.47
C ARG A 47 10.11 -16.13 6.94
N GLY A 48 9.84 -15.09 7.72
CA GLY A 48 9.14 -13.89 7.21
C GLY A 48 10.00 -13.09 6.22
N THR A 49 11.27 -12.91 6.54
CA THR A 49 12.33 -12.28 5.71
C THR A 49 13.69 -12.93 5.94
N ALA A 50 14.74 -12.47 5.25
CA ALA A 50 16.13 -12.86 5.54
C ALA A 50 16.48 -12.69 7.03
N ASP A 51 16.04 -11.57 7.62
CA ASP A 51 16.27 -11.21 9.02
C ASP A 51 15.11 -11.61 9.94
N ASN A 52 14.37 -12.67 9.56
CA ASN A 52 13.27 -13.33 10.28
C ASN A 52 11.99 -12.52 10.46
N ASP A 53 12.07 -11.31 11.03
CA ASP A 53 10.90 -10.51 11.44
C ASP A 53 10.96 -9.02 11.01
N LYS A 54 11.93 -8.66 10.16
CA LYS A 54 12.12 -7.28 9.69
C LYS A 54 12.43 -7.20 8.21
N TRP A 55 11.95 -6.14 7.59
CA TRP A 55 12.40 -5.74 6.26
C TRP A 55 13.81 -5.14 6.32
N THR A 56 14.61 -5.52 5.33
CA THR A 56 15.96 -5.03 5.10
C THR A 56 16.04 -4.34 3.74
N THR A 57 16.93 -3.36 3.61
CA THR A 57 17.07 -2.65 2.34
C THR A 57 17.41 -3.62 1.21
N GLY A 58 16.62 -3.58 0.14
CA GLY A 58 16.72 -4.49 -1.00
C GLY A 58 15.73 -5.66 -0.96
N ASP A 59 15.03 -5.90 0.17
CA ASP A 59 13.88 -6.80 0.19
C ASP A 59 12.82 -6.27 -0.77
N ALA A 60 12.23 -7.15 -1.57
CA ALA A 60 11.25 -6.76 -2.56
C ALA A 60 10.00 -7.65 -2.49
N ILE A 61 8.86 -7.02 -2.76
CA ILE A 61 7.56 -7.68 -2.88
C ILE A 61 7.00 -7.49 -4.28
N GLY A 62 6.25 -8.49 -4.75
CA GLY A 62 5.41 -8.36 -5.95
C GLY A 62 4.00 -7.99 -5.55
N VAL A 63 3.47 -6.91 -6.13
CA VAL A 63 2.10 -6.42 -5.87
C VAL A 63 1.22 -6.63 -7.10
N TYR A 64 0.04 -7.18 -6.89
CA TYR A 64 -0.99 -7.40 -7.90
C TYR A 64 -2.25 -6.60 -7.55
N VAL A 65 -2.96 -6.11 -8.56
CA VAL A 65 -4.26 -5.47 -8.37
C VAL A 65 -5.32 -6.06 -9.29
N THR A 66 -6.40 -6.52 -8.69
CA THR A 66 -7.65 -6.88 -9.38
C THR A 66 -8.58 -5.67 -9.31
N SER A 67 -9.09 -5.22 -10.46
CA SER A 67 -10.01 -4.07 -10.52
C SER A 67 -11.04 -4.25 -11.61
N ALA A 68 -12.29 -3.87 -11.31
CA ALA A 68 -13.34 -3.71 -12.30
C ALA A 68 -13.13 -2.46 -13.20
N GLY A 69 -12.20 -1.57 -12.83
CA GLY A 69 -11.88 -0.33 -13.54
C GLY A 69 -10.55 -0.37 -14.30
N ASN A 70 -9.91 0.80 -14.35
CA ASN A 70 -8.73 1.14 -15.15
C ASN A 70 -7.42 1.04 -14.37
N THR A 71 -7.46 0.86 -13.04
CA THR A 71 -6.26 0.56 -12.25
C THR A 71 -5.74 -0.82 -12.64
N LYS A 72 -4.45 -0.90 -13.00
CA LYS A 72 -3.78 -2.12 -13.48
C LYS A 72 -2.42 -2.26 -12.81
N GLY A 73 -2.00 -3.50 -12.59
CA GLY A 73 -0.73 -3.84 -11.98
C GLY A 73 -0.65 -5.34 -11.77
N THR A 74 0.35 -5.97 -12.35
CA THR A 74 0.48 -7.43 -12.39
C THR A 74 1.94 -7.75 -12.07
N ASN A 75 2.19 -8.29 -10.87
CA ASN A 75 3.53 -8.51 -10.30
C ASN A 75 4.44 -7.26 -10.30
N VAL A 76 3.90 -6.11 -9.88
CA VAL A 76 4.66 -4.85 -9.81
C VAL A 76 5.63 -4.90 -8.64
N LYS A 77 6.93 -4.76 -8.93
CA LYS A 77 7.99 -4.75 -7.92
C LYS A 77 7.93 -3.50 -7.05
N TYR A 78 7.89 -3.69 -5.73
CA TYR A 78 8.16 -2.67 -4.73
C TYR A 78 9.35 -3.13 -3.88
N GLU A 79 10.39 -2.30 -3.78
CA GLU A 79 11.63 -2.60 -3.03
C GLU A 79 11.69 -1.75 -1.76
N TYR A 80 12.05 -2.39 -0.65
CA TYR A 80 12.24 -1.73 0.64
C TYR A 80 13.53 -0.92 0.61
N ASP A 81 13.41 0.39 0.75
CA ASP A 81 14.53 1.30 0.63
C ASP A 81 15.30 1.49 1.95
N ARG A 82 16.26 2.42 1.95
CA ARG A 82 17.05 2.77 3.15
C ARG A 82 16.30 3.63 4.17
N TYR A 83 15.14 4.17 3.81
CA TYR A 83 14.31 5.02 4.66
C TYR A 83 13.15 4.25 5.31
N GLY A 84 13.00 2.98 4.96
CA GLY A 84 11.99 2.09 5.52
C GLY A 84 10.68 2.10 4.76
N GLU A 85 10.72 2.42 3.46
CA GLU A 85 9.55 2.50 2.60
C GLU A 85 9.65 1.55 1.43
N PHE A 86 8.52 0.95 1.04
CA PHE A 86 8.42 0.19 -0.20
C PHE A 86 8.21 1.15 -1.38
N VAL A 87 9.21 1.25 -2.24
CA VAL A 87 9.22 2.15 -3.40
C VAL A 87 9.25 1.36 -4.71
N SER A 88 8.59 1.89 -5.74
CA SER A 88 8.59 1.28 -7.07
C SER A 88 9.02 2.30 -8.11
N ALA A 89 9.82 1.86 -9.09
CA ALA A 89 10.15 2.66 -10.27
C ALA A 89 8.94 2.84 -11.19
N ASN A 90 8.01 1.89 -11.18
CA ASN A 90 6.78 1.88 -11.98
C ASN A 90 5.59 1.55 -11.07
N PRO A 91 5.18 2.46 -10.17
CA PRO A 91 4.16 2.17 -9.17
C PRO A 91 2.79 1.97 -9.83
N ILE A 92 1.91 1.24 -9.13
CA ILE A 92 0.50 1.16 -9.49
C ILE A 92 -0.13 2.53 -9.20
N TYR A 93 -0.98 3.01 -10.10
CA TYR A 93 -1.72 4.25 -9.90
C TYR A 93 -3.21 3.96 -9.76
N PHE A 94 -3.85 4.56 -8.76
CA PHE A 94 -5.31 4.69 -8.70
C PHE A 94 -5.76 5.58 -9.86
N ARG A 95 -6.45 5.00 -10.85
CA ARG A 95 -6.87 5.71 -12.07
C ARG A 95 -8.33 6.11 -12.11
N ASP A 96 -9.13 5.52 -11.22
CA ASP A 96 -10.57 5.79 -11.08
C ASP A 96 -11.04 5.42 -9.67
N ASN A 97 -12.35 5.56 -9.45
CA ASN A 97 -13.03 5.27 -8.20
C ASN A 97 -13.60 3.84 -8.14
N ALA A 98 -13.24 2.95 -9.06
CA ALA A 98 -13.71 1.58 -9.02
C ALA A 98 -13.05 0.83 -7.85
N GLU A 99 -13.79 -0.14 -7.30
CA GLU A 99 -13.26 -1.04 -6.27
C GLU A 99 -12.05 -1.83 -6.81
N GLN A 100 -11.06 -2.00 -5.93
CA GLN A 100 -9.77 -2.58 -6.23
C GLN A 100 -9.34 -3.47 -5.07
N THR A 101 -8.87 -4.67 -5.40
CA THR A 101 -8.30 -5.61 -4.44
C THR A 101 -6.81 -5.73 -4.73
N PHE A 102 -5.99 -5.54 -3.70
CA PHE A 102 -4.54 -5.68 -3.80
C PHE A 102 -4.10 -6.95 -3.08
N SER A 103 -3.20 -7.70 -3.71
CA SER A 103 -2.51 -8.84 -3.13
C SER A 103 -1.00 -8.65 -3.31
N ALA A 104 -0.23 -9.22 -2.39
CA ALA A 104 1.22 -9.10 -2.42
C ALA A 104 1.89 -10.38 -1.91
N TYR A 105 3.12 -10.61 -2.36
CA TYR A 105 3.96 -11.72 -1.90
C TYR A 105 5.41 -11.31 -1.76
N TYR A 106 6.10 -12.08 -0.92
CA TYR A 106 7.53 -12.00 -0.68
C TYR A 106 8.14 -13.41 -0.73
N PRO A 107 9.37 -13.59 -1.23
CA PRO A 107 10.19 -12.59 -1.93
C PRO A 107 9.68 -12.31 -3.34
N TYR A 108 9.95 -11.11 -3.87
CA TYR A 108 9.66 -10.76 -5.26
C TYR A 108 10.45 -11.64 -6.22
N ILE A 109 9.77 -12.09 -7.27
CA ILE A 109 10.36 -12.87 -8.33
C ILE A 109 10.01 -12.23 -9.65
N ASP A 110 11.01 -12.02 -10.49
CA ASP A 110 10.81 -11.55 -11.86
C ASP A 110 10.27 -12.71 -12.69
N ASP A 111 8.93 -12.82 -12.72
CA ASP A 111 8.21 -13.79 -13.54
C ASP A 111 7.82 -13.16 -14.88
N PRO A 112 8.52 -13.50 -15.99
CA PRO A 112 8.23 -12.93 -17.30
C PRO A 112 6.87 -13.39 -17.86
N ASN A 113 6.30 -14.49 -17.35
CA ASN A 113 5.02 -15.02 -17.82
C ASN A 113 3.83 -14.42 -17.07
N ASN A 114 4.07 -13.86 -15.89
CA ASN A 114 3.07 -13.25 -15.01
C ASN A 114 1.90 -14.19 -14.68
N ASP A 115 2.20 -15.49 -14.53
CA ASP A 115 1.23 -16.56 -14.33
C ASP A 115 1.17 -17.02 -12.86
N LYS A 116 1.79 -16.28 -11.93
CA LYS A 116 1.75 -16.57 -10.48
C LYS A 116 0.51 -16.12 -9.75
N PHE A 117 -0.33 -15.35 -10.42
CA PHE A 117 -1.61 -14.96 -9.89
C PHE A 117 -2.71 -15.57 -10.75
N ASP A 118 -3.73 -16.11 -10.12
CA ASP A 118 -4.95 -16.46 -10.83
C ASP A 118 -5.73 -15.20 -11.27
N GLU A 119 -6.83 -15.41 -11.99
CA GLU A 119 -7.68 -14.33 -12.50
C GLU A 119 -8.24 -13.42 -11.39
N ASP A 120 -8.35 -13.95 -10.16
CA ASP A 120 -8.85 -13.24 -8.98
C ASP A 120 -7.73 -12.51 -8.21
N GLY A 121 -6.46 -12.76 -8.54
CA GLY A 121 -5.29 -12.16 -7.91
C GLY A 121 -4.78 -12.95 -6.70
N TRP A 122 -5.08 -14.23 -6.59
CA TRP A 122 -4.49 -15.12 -5.59
C TRP A 122 -3.22 -15.78 -6.12
N LEU A 123 -2.24 -15.97 -5.22
CA LEU A 123 -1.00 -16.65 -5.56
C LEU A 123 -1.25 -18.13 -5.85
N ILE A 124 -0.75 -18.60 -6.99
CA ILE A 124 -0.71 -20.02 -7.32
C ILE A 124 0.42 -20.67 -6.51
N ASN A 125 0.12 -21.79 -5.84
CA ASN A 125 0.99 -22.41 -4.84
C ASN A 125 1.95 -23.47 -5.42
N ASP A 126 2.31 -23.37 -6.70
CA ASP A 126 3.15 -24.36 -7.40
C ASP A 126 4.66 -24.14 -7.19
N TRP A 127 5.05 -23.19 -6.33
CA TRP A 127 6.44 -22.74 -6.17
C TRP A 127 7.15 -23.24 -4.92
N THR A 128 8.42 -23.64 -5.10
CA THR A 128 9.38 -23.78 -4.00
C THR A 128 10.14 -22.47 -3.85
N ILE A 129 9.73 -21.64 -2.89
CA ILE A 129 10.44 -20.40 -2.56
C ILE A 129 11.71 -20.75 -1.76
N ASP A 130 12.87 -20.39 -2.29
CA ASP A 130 14.14 -20.49 -1.56
C ASP A 130 14.34 -19.25 -0.67
N TYR A 131 13.95 -19.38 0.60
CA TYR A 131 14.11 -18.33 1.60
C TYR A 131 15.56 -18.18 2.09
N SER A 132 16.50 -19.03 1.66
CA SER A 132 17.92 -18.89 2.03
C SER A 132 18.62 -17.78 1.25
N ASN A 133 18.04 -17.34 0.12
CA ASN A 133 18.52 -16.22 -0.68
C ASN A 133 17.35 -15.42 -1.29
N PRO A 134 16.66 -14.59 -0.49
CA PRO A 134 15.45 -13.89 -0.92
C PRO A 134 15.67 -12.85 -2.02
N SER A 135 16.93 -12.52 -2.34
CA SER A 135 17.29 -11.60 -3.42
C SER A 135 17.45 -12.28 -4.77
N ASN A 136 17.38 -13.62 -4.88
CA ASN A 136 17.70 -14.31 -6.13
C ASN A 136 16.97 -15.65 -6.31
N THR A 137 15.65 -15.64 -6.39
CA THR A 137 14.88 -16.80 -6.83
C THR A 137 14.67 -16.77 -8.34
N LEU A 138 15.76 -16.99 -9.07
CA LEU A 138 15.74 -17.57 -10.42
C LEU A 138 16.56 -18.85 -10.34
N LEU A 139 15.90 -19.95 -9.98
CA LEU A 139 16.41 -21.28 -10.30
C LEU A 139 15.47 -21.87 -11.33
N ALA A 140 16.04 -22.11 -12.51
CA ALA A 140 15.42 -22.72 -13.67
C ALA A 140 14.82 -24.10 -13.38
#